data_AF-A0A661YZP6-F1
#
_entry.id   AF-A0A661YZP6-F1
#
_cell.length_a   1.000
_cell.length_b   1.000
_cell.length_c   1.000
_cell.angle_alpha   90.00
_cell.angle_beta   90.00
_cell.angle_gamma   90.00
#
_symmetry.space_group_name_H-M   'P 1'
#
loop_
_entity.id
_entity.type
_entity.pdbx_description
1 polymer ?
#
loop_
_entity_poly.entity_id
_entity_poly.type
_entity_poly.pdbx_seq_one_letter_code
_entity_poly.pdbx_strand_id
1 'polypeptide(L)'
;AVIKLAKTANITLDESLSPAEKLKEVQALAKNNDEKALEIFTTIGIYLGYELAYYSRFYDILNVLILGRVTSGVGGEKILEACKNVLKNEFKELYEKVNITLPDEYSRRVGQSIAAASLPRII
;
A
#
# COMPACT_ATOMS: atom_id res chain seq x y z
N ALA A 1 -1.05 -5.39 -8.87
CA ALA A 1 -1.92 -4.19 -8.93
C ALA A 1 -1.32 -3.11 -9.83
N VAL A 2 -0.19 -2.48 -9.45
CA VAL A 2 0.40 -1.31 -10.14
C VAL A 2 0.51 -1.47 -11.66
N ILE A 3 1.15 -2.53 -12.18
CA ILE A 3 1.34 -2.72 -13.64
C ILE A 3 0.00 -2.82 -14.40
N LYS A 4 -0.99 -3.49 -13.81
CA LYS A 4 -2.33 -3.61 -14.39
C LYS A 4 -3.02 -2.25 -14.43
N LEU A 5 -2.94 -1.48 -13.34
CA LEU A 5 -3.53 -0.15 -13.24
C LEU A 5 -2.81 0.87 -14.12
N ALA A 6 -1.49 0.74 -14.32
CA ALA A 6 -0.70 1.57 -15.23
C ALA A 6 -1.23 1.48 -16.68
N LYS A 7 -1.56 0.27 -17.14
CA LYS A 7 -2.20 0.08 -18.44
C LYS A 7 -3.55 0.80 -18.53
N THR A 8 -4.38 0.72 -17.50
CA THR A 8 -5.68 1.41 -17.45
C THR A 8 -5.53 2.94 -17.38
N ALA A 9 -4.49 3.43 -16.69
CA ALA A 9 -4.17 4.85 -16.57
C ALA A 9 -3.49 5.44 -17.81
N ASN A 10 -3.33 4.66 -18.88
CA ASN A 10 -2.60 5.04 -20.10
C ASN A 10 -1.13 5.44 -19.82
N ILE A 11 -0.47 4.71 -18.92
CA ILE A 11 0.98 4.75 -18.73
C ILE A 11 1.59 3.62 -19.55
N THR A 12 2.36 3.98 -20.59
CA THR A 12 3.10 3.02 -21.41
C THR A 12 4.33 2.56 -20.64
N LEU A 13 4.43 1.24 -20.42
CA LEU A 13 5.59 0.60 -19.81
C LEU A 13 6.21 -0.34 -20.84
N ASP A 14 7.53 -0.39 -20.90
CA ASP A 14 8.24 -1.27 -21.84
C ASP A 14 7.93 -2.73 -21.51
N GLU A 15 7.41 -3.48 -22.49
CA GLU A 15 6.99 -4.87 -22.32
C GLU A 15 8.16 -5.81 -21.97
N SER A 16 9.37 -5.48 -22.41
CA SER A 16 10.59 -6.26 -22.16
C SER A 16 11.04 -6.23 -20.70
N LEU A 17 10.61 -5.22 -19.93
CA LEU A 17 10.99 -5.05 -18.53
C LEU A 17 10.35 -6.10 -17.62
N SER A 18 11.12 -6.54 -16.62
CA SER A 18 10.61 -7.38 -15.54
C SER A 18 9.54 -6.64 -14.72
N PRO A 19 8.67 -7.35 -13.98
CA PRO A 19 7.68 -6.71 -13.11
C PRO A 19 8.28 -5.75 -12.08
N ALA A 20 9.51 -6.02 -11.62
CA ALA A 20 10.21 -5.17 -10.66
C ALA A 20 10.69 -3.86 -11.30
N GLU A 21 11.16 -3.91 -12.54
CA GLU A 21 11.58 -2.73 -13.30
C GLU A 21 10.39 -1.87 -13.70
N LYS A 22 9.31 -2.48 -14.18
CA LYS A 22 8.03 -1.80 -14.45
C LYS A 22 7.50 -1.07 -13.21
N LEU A 23 7.61 -1.69 -12.03
CA LEU A 23 7.23 -1.04 -10.77
C LEU A 23 8.12 0.19 -10.48
N LYS A 24 9.43 0.09 -10.70
CA LYS A 24 10.36 1.21 -10.51
C LYS A 24 10.03 2.40 -11.42
N GLU A 25 9.65 2.15 -12.67
CA GLU A 25 9.23 3.23 -13.58
C GLU A 25 8.00 3.98 -13.07
N VAL A 26 6.95 3.27 -12.65
CA VAL A 26 5.75 3.91 -12.09
C VAL A 26 6.06 4.66 -10.79
N GLN A 27 6.96 4.12 -9.96
CA GLN A 27 7.43 4.82 -8.76
C GLN A 27 8.23 6.07 -9.09
N ALA A 28 9.04 6.06 -10.15
CA ALA A 28 9.78 7.23 -10.61
C ALA A 28 8.83 8.31 -11.14
N LEU A 29 7.80 7.92 -11.90
CA LEU A 29 6.74 8.84 -12.35
C LEU A 29 6.04 9.49 -11.16
N ALA A 30 5.61 8.71 -10.17
CA ALA A 30 4.97 9.24 -8.98
C ALA A 30 5.89 10.16 -8.18
N LYS A 31 7.19 9.86 -8.08
CA LYS A 31 8.19 10.73 -7.46
C LYS A 31 8.32 12.07 -8.16
N ASN A 32 8.09 12.10 -9.47
CA ASN A 32 8.08 13.32 -10.29
C ASN A 32 6.70 14.01 -10.33
N ASN A 33 5.79 13.65 -9.42
CA ASN A 33 4.42 14.18 -9.33
C ASN A 33 3.55 13.92 -10.57
N ASP A 34 3.81 12.85 -11.32
CA ASP A 34 2.89 12.43 -12.39
C ASP A 34 1.53 12.02 -11.78
N GLU A 35 0.48 12.72 -12.19
CA GLU A 35 -0.86 12.57 -11.60
C GLU A 35 -1.43 11.17 -11.81
N LYS A 36 -1.21 10.57 -12.99
CA LYS A 36 -1.68 9.21 -13.31
C LYS A 36 -0.99 8.17 -12.44
N ALA A 37 0.32 8.32 -12.24
CA ALA A 37 1.08 7.43 -11.38
C ALA A 37 0.62 7.54 -9.92
N LEU A 38 0.38 8.77 -9.43
CA LEU A 38 -0.14 9.00 -8.08
C LEU A 38 -1.56 8.41 -7.91
N GLU A 39 -2.42 8.56 -8.91
CA GLU A 39 -3.79 8.03 -8.90
C GLU A 39 -3.82 6.50 -8.76
N ILE A 40 -2.85 5.79 -9.35
CA ILE A 40 -2.71 4.34 -9.17
C ILE A 40 -2.50 3.99 -7.70
N PHE A 41 -1.62 4.70 -7.01
CA PHE A 41 -1.35 4.46 -5.58
C PHE A 41 -2.54 4.85 -4.70
N THR A 42 -3.21 5.96 -5.03
CA THR A 42 -4.46 6.37 -4.38
C THR A 42 -5.53 5.30 -4.52
N THR A 43 -5.73 4.75 -5.73
CA THR A 43 -6.70 3.68 -6.00
C THR A 43 -6.41 2.44 -5.17
N ILE A 44 -5.14 2.04 -5.07
CA ILE A 44 -4.72 0.92 -4.22
C ILE A 44 -5.04 1.19 -2.74
N GLY A 45 -4.81 2.42 -2.27
CA GLY A 45 -5.15 2.81 -0.90
C GLY A 45 -6.65 2.80 -0.61
N ILE A 46 -7.48 3.21 -1.59
CA ILE A 46 -8.95 3.14 -1.48
C ILE A 46 -9.39 1.68 -1.31
N TYR A 47 -8.88 0.78 -2.15
CA TYR A 47 -9.18 -0.65 -2.04
C TYR A 47 -8.76 -1.21 -0.69
N LEU A 48 -7.56 -0.86 -0.21
CA LEU A 48 -7.10 -1.28 1.11
C LEU A 48 -8.04 -0.80 2.23
N GLY A 49 -8.53 0.44 2.16
CA GLY A 49 -9.47 0.98 3.14
C GLY A 49 -10.76 0.16 3.23
N TYR A 50 -11.38 -0.14 2.09
CA TYR A 50 -12.57 -0.99 2.04
C TYR A 50 -12.30 -2.44 2.44
N GLU A 51 -11.14 -3.00 2.08
CA GLU A 51 -10.75 -4.34 2.50
C GLU A 51 -10.57 -4.43 4.02
N LEU A 52 -9.96 -3.42 4.66
CA LEU A 52 -9.84 -3.38 6.12
C LEU A 52 -11.19 -3.30 6.81
N ALA A 53 -12.10 -2.47 6.30
CA ALA A 53 -13.48 -2.40 6.81
C ALA A 53 -14.24 -3.71 6.62
N TYR A 54 -13.98 -4.44 5.52
CA TYR A 54 -14.55 -5.76 5.33
C TYR A 54 -13.96 -6.78 6.31
N TYR A 55 -12.63 -6.80 6.48
CA TYR A 55 -11.95 -7.73 7.38
C TYR A 55 -12.23 -7.47 8.86
N SER A 56 -12.51 -6.24 9.27
CA SER A 56 -12.89 -5.92 10.65
C SER A 56 -14.21 -6.55 11.07
N ARG A 57 -15.00 -7.08 10.13
CA ARG A 57 -16.20 -7.88 10.43
C ARG A 57 -15.86 -9.26 10.98
N PHE A 58 -14.65 -9.75 10.73
CA PHE A 58 -14.20 -11.10 11.09
C PHE A 58 -13.09 -11.07 12.15
N TYR A 59 -12.31 -10.00 12.21
CA TYR A 59 -11.17 -9.87 13.10
C TYR A 59 -11.24 -8.59 13.91
N ASP A 60 -10.79 -8.65 15.16
CA ASP A 60 -10.48 -7.44 15.91
C ASP A 60 -9.10 -6.90 15.45
N ILE A 61 -9.14 -5.95 14.51
CA ILE A 61 -7.93 -5.37 13.91
C ILE A 61 -7.51 -4.14 14.71
N LEU A 62 -6.40 -4.28 15.45
CA LEU A 62 -5.80 -3.17 16.21
C LEU A 62 -4.62 -2.53 15.48
N ASN A 63 -3.76 -3.33 14.85
CA ASN A 63 -2.56 -2.86 14.17
C ASN A 63 -2.46 -3.47 12.78
N VAL A 64 -2.18 -2.65 11.79
CA VAL A 64 -1.98 -3.05 10.39
C VAL A 64 -0.60 -2.59 9.94
N LEU A 65 0.21 -3.54 9.48
CA LEU A 65 1.53 -3.28 8.92
C LEU A 65 1.48 -3.43 7.39
N ILE A 66 1.74 -2.34 6.66
CA ILE A 66 1.71 -2.34 5.20
C ILE A 66 3.12 -2.64 4.66
N LEU A 67 3.28 -3.80 4.01
CA LEU A 67 4.57 -4.32 3.54
C LEU A 67 4.65 -4.47 2.01
N GLY A 68 5.89 -4.51 1.49
CA GLY A 68 6.19 -4.85 0.11
C GLY A 68 6.72 -3.70 -0.75
N ARG A 69 7.33 -4.03 -1.89
CA ARG A 69 8.00 -3.05 -2.77
C ARG A 69 7.07 -1.95 -3.29
N VAL A 70 5.77 -2.24 -3.44
CA VAL A 70 4.76 -1.28 -3.92
C VAL A 70 4.59 -0.12 -2.93
N THR A 71 4.82 -0.34 -1.65
CA THR A 71 4.52 0.62 -0.58
C THR A 71 5.74 1.48 -0.24
N SER A 72 6.74 1.51 -1.12
CA SER A 72 7.97 2.29 -0.99
C SER A 72 7.81 3.71 -1.54
N GLY A 73 8.52 4.67 -0.94
CA GLY A 73 8.49 6.08 -1.32
C GLY A 73 7.10 6.73 -1.26
N VAL A 74 6.90 7.77 -2.09
CA VAL A 74 5.65 8.56 -2.17
C VAL A 74 4.41 7.70 -2.49
N GLY A 75 4.58 6.61 -3.24
CA GLY A 75 3.49 5.69 -3.54
C GLY A 75 2.94 5.00 -2.27
N GLY A 76 3.82 4.65 -1.34
CA GLY A 76 3.40 4.13 -0.03
C GLY A 76 2.61 5.16 0.77
N GLU A 77 3.12 6.39 0.84
CA GLU A 77 2.46 7.50 1.55
C GLU A 77 1.06 7.76 0.98
N LYS A 78 0.90 7.75 -0.34
CA LYS A 78 -0.41 7.89 -1.01
C LYS A 78 -1.37 6.74 -0.72
N ILE A 79 -0.88 5.50 -0.67
CA ILE A 79 -1.68 4.35 -0.25
C ILE A 79 -2.21 4.55 1.18
N LEU A 80 -1.32 4.93 2.12
CA LEU A 80 -1.69 5.14 3.52
C LEU A 80 -2.69 6.29 3.68
N GLU A 81 -2.45 7.41 3.01
CA GLU A 81 -3.33 8.58 3.00
C GLU A 81 -4.73 8.22 2.51
N ALA A 82 -4.83 7.60 1.33
CA ALA A 82 -6.11 7.23 0.74
C ALA A 82 -6.86 6.18 1.58
N CYS A 83 -6.14 5.18 2.11
CA CYS A 83 -6.71 4.20 3.04
C CYS A 83 -7.29 4.87 4.28
N LYS A 84 -6.54 5.78 4.91
CA LYS A 84 -7.00 6.52 6.10
C LYS A 84 -8.20 7.40 5.77
N ASN A 85 -8.25 8.01 4.59
CA ASN A 85 -9.37 8.85 4.16
C ASN A 85 -10.66 8.03 4.02
N VAL A 86 -10.62 6.84 3.41
CA VAL A 86 -11.79 5.94 3.34
C VAL A 86 -12.26 5.58 4.75
N LEU A 87 -11.36 5.11 5.61
CA LEU A 87 -11.73 4.72 6.97
C LEU A 87 -12.30 5.90 7.77
N LYS A 88 -11.70 7.08 7.67
CA LYS A 88 -12.15 8.27 8.40
C LYS A 88 -13.56 8.71 7.97
N ASN A 89 -13.84 8.69 6.67
CA ASN A 89 -15.08 9.23 6.12
C ASN A 89 -16.24 8.23 6.21
N GLU A 90 -15.97 6.94 6.13
CA GLU A 90 -17.01 5.92 5.98
C GLU A 90 -17.05 4.91 7.13
N PHE A 91 -15.95 4.75 7.87
CA PHE A 91 -15.79 3.72 8.93
C PHE A 91 -15.12 4.31 10.18
N LYS A 92 -15.68 5.41 10.68
CA LYS A 92 -15.07 6.23 11.76
C LYS A 92 -14.67 5.43 13.00
N GLU A 93 -15.50 4.50 13.45
CA GLU A 93 -15.19 3.64 14.61
C GLU A 93 -13.94 2.79 14.37
N LEU A 94 -13.79 2.23 13.16
CA LEU A 94 -12.60 1.47 12.79
C LEU A 94 -11.38 2.38 12.66
N TYR A 95 -11.54 3.57 12.08
CA TYR A 95 -10.46 4.57 11.97
C TYR A 95 -9.88 4.98 13.33
N GLU A 96 -10.73 5.16 14.33
CA GLU A 96 -10.31 5.54 15.69
C GLU A 96 -9.60 4.40 16.42
N LYS A 97 -9.89 3.15 16.04
CA LYS A 97 -9.36 1.93 16.68
C LYS A 97 -8.06 1.44 16.03
N VAL A 98 -7.96 1.49 14.70
CA VAL A 98 -6.89 0.82 13.97
C VAL A 98 -5.67 1.71 13.78
N ASN A 99 -4.50 1.19 14.16
CA ASN A 99 -3.23 1.84 13.88
C ASN A 99 -2.59 1.24 12.61
N ILE A 100 -2.50 2.05 11.55
CA ILE A 100 -1.93 1.64 10.26
C ILE A 100 -0.54 2.24 10.09
N THR A 101 0.46 1.38 9.95
CA THR A 101 1.88 1.78 9.88
C THR A 101 2.52 1.35 8.56
N LEU A 102 3.23 2.30 7.93
CA LEU A 102 4.25 2.02 6.92
C LEU A 102 5.60 1.94 7.64
N PRO A 103 6.24 0.77 7.69
CA PRO A 103 7.56 0.65 8.30
C PRO A 103 8.61 1.38 7.46
N ASP A 104 9.81 1.57 8.02
CA ASP A 104 10.92 2.21 7.33
C ASP A 104 11.30 1.49 6.01
N GLU A 105 12.05 2.16 5.14
CA GLU A 105 12.34 1.66 3.79
C GLU A 105 13.10 0.32 3.77
N TYR A 106 13.97 0.07 4.77
CA TYR A 106 14.67 -1.19 4.90
C TYR A 106 13.68 -2.29 5.29
N SER A 107 12.89 -2.05 6.33
CA SER A 107 11.85 -2.95 6.83
C SER A 107 10.77 -3.28 5.79
N ARG A 108 10.46 -2.36 4.86
CA ARG A 108 9.54 -2.62 3.73
C ARG A 108 10.09 -3.62 2.70
N ARG A 109 11.42 -3.71 2.55
CA ARG A 109 12.10 -4.58 1.58
C ARG A 109 12.38 -5.99 2.11
N VAL A 110 12.64 -6.13 3.42
CA VAL A 110 12.85 -7.43 4.10
C VAL A 110 11.63 -7.88 4.92
N GLY A 111 10.47 -7.25 4.70
CA GLY A 111 9.34 -7.21 5.63
C GLY A 111 8.75 -8.54 6.08
N GLN A 112 8.71 -9.57 5.23
CA GLN A 112 8.22 -10.89 5.67
C GLN A 112 9.20 -11.57 6.63
N SER A 113 10.51 -11.45 6.37
CA SER A 113 11.54 -12.04 7.22
C SER A 113 11.62 -11.33 8.57
N ILE A 114 11.50 -10.00 8.59
CA ILE A 114 11.43 -9.24 9.84
C ILE A 114 10.15 -9.59 10.61
N ALA A 115 8.99 -9.57 9.95
CA ALA A 115 7.73 -9.91 10.61
C ALA A 115 7.77 -11.32 11.21
N ALA A 116 8.28 -12.31 10.45
CA ALA A 116 8.44 -13.68 10.95
C ALA A 116 9.42 -13.78 12.12
N ALA A 117 10.52 -13.02 12.09
CA ALA A 117 11.50 -12.99 13.17
C ALA A 117 11.04 -12.21 14.42
N SER A 118 10.12 -11.25 14.25
CA SER A 118 9.60 -10.42 15.34
C SER A 118 8.37 -11.01 16.05
N LEU A 119 7.82 -12.13 15.57
CA LEU A 119 6.68 -12.76 16.21
C LEU A 119 7.07 -13.29 17.60
N PRO A 120 6.22 -13.09 18.63
CA PRO A 120 6.47 -13.67 19.94
C PRO A 120 6.58 -15.19 19.82
N ARG A 121 7.48 -15.81 20.58
CA ARG A 121 7.41 -17.25 20.79
C ARG A 121 6.07 -17.54 21.45
N ILE A 122 5.28 -18.42 20.82
CA ILE A 122 4.16 -19.06 21.50
C ILE A 122 4.80 -19.91 22.59
N ILE A 123 4.54 -19.56 23.85
CA ILE A 123 4.95 -20.32 25.04
C ILE A 123 3.87 -21.37 25.30
#